data_AF-A0A2H0AGN6-F1
#
_entry.id   AF-A0A2H0AGN6-F1
#
_cell.length_a   1.000
_cell.length_b   1.000
_cell.length_c   1.000
_cell.angle_alpha   90.00
_cell.angle_beta   90.00
_cell.angle_gamma   90.00
#
_symmetry.space_group_name_H-M   'P 1'
#
loop_
_entity.id
_entity.type
_entity.pdbx_description
1 polymer ?
#
loop_
_entity_poly.entity_id
_entity_poly.type
_entity_poly.pdbx_seq_one_letter_code
_entity_poly.pdbx_strand_id
1 'polypeptide(L)'
;CDRDREASVTLDLGGFDAAPRGERTELTRREYFWDPIGHKPYWSVGLKPQAISTGNRFVAEIPPFSIVYLRIPQRDSALHRQLAAGPPPVAAVLQSAPELHLLIDREVYADDWLEGHVVAALPGDPHQPYPVPLEPATLGADGEASFDRATVRLAESVGHFRVQPKAPGTLTLKATLGESVATASLVVKPSVPRPIVFW
;
A
#
# COMPACT_ATOMS: atom_id res chain seq x y z
N CYS A 1 -8.22 -31.81 1.14
CA CYS A 1 -7.83 -30.72 2.05
C CYS A 1 -8.48 -29.45 1.57
N ASP A 2 -9.41 -28.92 2.36
CA ASP A 2 -10.13 -27.69 2.05
C ASP A 2 -9.17 -26.51 2.22
N ARG A 3 -8.76 -25.91 1.11
CA ARG A 3 -7.74 -24.84 1.09
C ARG A 3 -8.26 -23.53 1.66
N ASP A 4 -9.57 -23.45 1.90
CA ASP A 4 -10.26 -22.24 2.36
C ASP A 4 -10.73 -22.35 3.82
N ARG A 5 -10.32 -23.39 4.54
CA ARG A 5 -10.72 -23.62 5.93
C ARG A 5 -9.98 -22.67 6.88
N GLU A 6 -10.73 -21.90 7.66
CA GLU A 6 -10.21 -21.13 8.79
C GLU A 6 -9.66 -22.06 9.89
N ALA A 7 -8.54 -21.64 10.50
CA ALA A 7 -7.93 -22.35 11.61
C ALA A 7 -8.31 -21.68 12.94
N SER A 8 -9.02 -22.41 13.79
CA SER A 8 -9.38 -21.95 15.13
C SER A 8 -8.26 -22.28 16.12
N VAL A 9 -7.63 -21.26 16.69
CA VAL A 9 -6.58 -21.42 17.70
C VAL A 9 -7.12 -21.02 19.06
N THR A 10 -7.11 -21.95 20.01
CA THR A 10 -7.41 -21.63 21.42
C THR A 10 -6.16 -21.08 22.08
N LEU A 11 -6.23 -19.84 22.54
CA LEU A 11 -5.19 -19.20 23.33
C LEU A 11 -5.55 -19.34 24.80
N ASP A 12 -4.65 -19.97 25.55
CA ASP A 12 -4.72 -20.09 27.01
C ASP A 12 -3.57 -19.28 27.60
N LEU A 13 -3.91 -18.22 28.31
CA LEU A 13 -3.00 -17.25 28.90
C LEU A 13 -2.84 -17.48 30.41
N GLY A 14 -2.92 -18.73 30.86
CA GLY A 14 -2.73 -19.09 32.27
C GLY A 14 -1.52 -18.38 32.91
N GLY A 15 -1.76 -17.70 34.03
CA GLY A 15 -0.74 -16.91 34.75
C GLY A 15 -0.55 -15.47 34.25
N PHE A 16 -1.25 -15.05 33.19
CA PHE A 16 -1.28 -13.69 32.68
C PHE A 16 -2.65 -13.07 32.93
N ASP A 17 -2.70 -11.95 33.68
CA ASP A 17 -3.95 -11.22 33.94
C ASP A 17 -4.39 -10.42 32.71
N ALA A 18 -4.96 -11.13 31.74
CA ALA A 18 -5.40 -10.56 30.49
C ALA A 18 -6.53 -9.55 30.72
N ALA A 19 -6.41 -8.41 30.05
CA ALA A 19 -7.52 -7.49 29.88
C ALA A 19 -8.68 -8.17 29.12
N PRO A 20 -9.93 -7.72 29.33
CA PRO A 20 -11.09 -8.22 28.58
C PRO A 20 -11.14 -7.73 27.12
N ARG A 21 -10.22 -6.84 26.72
CA ARG A 21 -10.10 -6.30 25.37
C ARG A 21 -8.65 -6.29 24.92
N GLY A 22 -8.44 -6.73 23.68
CA GLY A 22 -7.17 -6.63 22.95
C GLY A 22 -7.39 -6.10 21.55
N GLU A 23 -6.36 -6.20 20.73
CA GLU A 23 -6.42 -5.89 19.30
C GLU A 23 -5.98 -7.08 18.47
N ARG A 24 -6.59 -7.19 17.30
CA ARG A 24 -6.21 -8.09 16.23
C ARG A 24 -5.84 -7.25 15.02
N THR A 25 -4.70 -7.52 14.42
CA THR A 25 -4.38 -7.04 13.08
C THR A 25 -4.19 -8.23 12.17
N GLU A 26 -4.81 -8.19 11.01
CA GLU A 26 -4.68 -9.23 10.00
C GLU A 26 -3.88 -8.70 8.82
N LEU A 27 -2.94 -9.52 8.37
CA LEU A 27 -2.23 -9.36 7.12
C LEU A 27 -2.66 -10.46 6.17
N THR A 28 -3.29 -10.04 5.09
CA THR A 28 -3.62 -10.86 3.93
C THR A 28 -2.77 -10.39 2.74
N ARG A 29 -3.27 -10.52 1.52
CA ARG A 29 -2.63 -10.02 0.29
C ARG A 29 -3.05 -8.60 -0.08
N ARG A 30 -3.98 -7.98 0.67
CA ARG A 30 -4.52 -6.65 0.35
C ARG A 30 -3.72 -5.52 0.96
N GLU A 31 -2.99 -5.80 2.04
CA GLU A 31 -2.29 -4.78 2.83
C GLU A 31 -0.94 -4.38 2.24
N TYR A 32 -0.39 -5.21 1.35
CA TYR A 32 0.86 -4.93 0.66
C TYR A 32 0.80 -5.36 -0.81
N PHE A 33 1.55 -4.67 -1.65
CA PHE A 33 1.82 -5.09 -3.02
C PHE A 33 3.33 -5.38 -3.18
N TRP A 34 3.67 -6.17 -4.19
CA TRP A 34 5.06 -6.40 -4.56
C TRP A 34 5.52 -5.26 -5.45
N ASP A 35 6.53 -4.50 -5.02
CA ASP A 35 7.21 -3.52 -5.87
C ASP A 35 8.01 -4.30 -6.93
N PRO A 36 7.61 -4.24 -8.22
CA PRO A 36 8.30 -4.99 -9.27
C PRO A 36 9.68 -4.40 -9.57
N ILE A 37 9.97 -3.15 -9.18
CA ILE A 37 11.21 -2.45 -9.46
C ILE A 37 12.23 -2.71 -8.34
N GLY A 38 11.81 -2.45 -7.10
CA GLY A 38 12.65 -2.61 -5.91
C GLY A 38 12.73 -4.04 -5.39
N HIS A 39 11.96 -4.97 -5.96
CA HIS A 39 11.85 -6.37 -5.54
C HIS A 39 11.64 -6.52 -4.03
N LYS A 40 10.70 -5.74 -3.47
CA LYS A 40 10.39 -5.73 -2.04
C LYS A 40 8.89 -5.51 -1.81
N PRO A 41 8.33 -5.98 -0.69
CA PRO A 41 6.96 -5.66 -0.33
C PRO A 41 6.84 -4.16 -0.01
N TYR A 42 5.75 -3.56 -0.45
CA TYR A 42 5.38 -2.18 -0.16
C TYR A 42 3.97 -2.15 0.42
N TRP A 43 3.78 -1.42 1.52
CA TRP A 43 2.47 -1.31 2.16
C TRP A 43 1.52 -0.45 1.33
N SER A 44 0.38 -1.02 0.93
CA SER A 44 -0.74 -0.28 0.32
C SER A 44 -1.67 0.21 1.41
N VAL A 45 -2.00 -0.66 2.36
CA VAL A 45 -2.84 -0.33 3.50
C VAL A 45 -2.02 -0.54 4.75
N GLY A 46 -1.96 0.48 5.61
CA GLY A 46 -1.33 0.33 6.91
C GLY A 46 -2.02 -0.75 7.73
N LEU A 47 -1.35 -1.23 8.78
CA LEU A 47 -1.95 -2.17 9.73
C LEU A 47 -3.27 -1.60 10.27
N LYS A 48 -4.37 -2.35 10.10
CA LYS A 48 -5.71 -2.00 10.61
C LYS A 48 -6.01 -2.80 11.88
N PRO A 49 -5.68 -2.27 13.07
CA PRO A 49 -6.05 -2.94 14.32
C PRO A 49 -7.57 -2.94 14.49
N GLN A 50 -8.12 -4.11 14.82
CA GLN A 50 -9.51 -4.33 15.17
C GLN A 50 -9.59 -4.72 16.64
N ALA A 51 -10.49 -4.09 17.40
CA ALA A 51 -10.72 -4.47 18.78
C ALA A 51 -11.32 -5.88 18.84
N ILE A 52 -10.82 -6.70 19.75
CA ILE A 52 -11.32 -8.05 20.01
C ILE A 52 -11.60 -8.26 21.49
N SER A 53 -12.59 -9.09 21.80
CA SER A 53 -12.81 -9.58 23.15
C SER A 53 -11.76 -10.62 23.50
N THR A 54 -11.09 -10.42 24.63
CA THR A 54 -10.04 -11.30 25.13
C THR A 54 -10.33 -11.71 26.57
N GLY A 55 -9.53 -12.63 27.08
CA GLY A 55 -9.57 -13.07 28.47
C GLY A 55 -8.48 -14.11 28.69
N ASN A 56 -8.50 -14.77 29.85
CA ASN A 56 -7.51 -15.78 30.19
C ASN A 56 -7.55 -16.97 29.22
N ARG A 57 -8.69 -17.20 28.56
CA ARG A 57 -8.82 -18.20 27.50
C ARG A 57 -9.81 -17.70 26.46
N PHE A 58 -9.44 -17.74 25.19
CA PHE A 58 -10.31 -17.36 24.08
C PHE A 58 -9.88 -18.06 22.78
N VAL A 59 -10.73 -18.02 21.78
CA VAL A 59 -10.47 -18.58 20.45
C VAL A 59 -10.17 -17.44 19.49
N ALA A 60 -9.09 -17.56 18.74
CA ALA A 60 -8.75 -16.69 17.62
C ALA A 60 -8.89 -17.46 16.31
N GLU A 61 -9.70 -16.95 15.40
CA GLU A 61 -9.84 -17.49 14.04
C GLU A 61 -8.75 -16.92 13.14
N ILE A 62 -8.01 -17.80 12.46
CA ILE A 62 -6.95 -17.46 11.52
C ILE A 62 -7.43 -17.83 10.11
N PRO A 63 -7.71 -16.83 9.25
CA PRO A 63 -8.08 -17.07 7.86
C PRO A 63 -6.98 -17.76 7.06
N PRO A 64 -7.33 -18.51 6.01
CA PRO A 64 -6.34 -19.14 5.14
C PRO A 64 -5.44 -18.10 4.47
N PHE A 65 -4.16 -18.42 4.32
CA PHE A 65 -3.14 -17.56 3.68
C PHE A 65 -3.01 -16.16 4.32
N SER A 66 -3.19 -16.06 5.64
CA SER A 66 -3.04 -14.82 6.42
C SER A 66 -1.99 -14.94 7.51
N ILE A 67 -1.55 -13.78 8.03
CA ILE A 67 -0.83 -13.66 9.31
C ILE A 67 -1.70 -12.82 10.23
N VAL A 68 -2.00 -13.34 11.43
CA VAL A 68 -2.80 -12.63 12.43
C VAL A 68 -1.92 -12.25 13.62
N TYR A 69 -1.82 -10.95 13.90
CA TYR A 69 -1.16 -10.39 15.08
C TYR A 69 -2.20 -10.10 16.15
N LEU A 70 -1.96 -10.59 17.37
CA LEU A 70 -2.82 -10.36 18.52
C LEU A 70 -2.04 -9.59 19.58
N ARG A 71 -2.57 -8.44 20.00
CA ARG A 71 -2.02 -7.62 21.06
C ARG A 71 -2.96 -7.66 22.27
N ILE A 72 -2.55 -8.36 23.31
CA ILE A 72 -3.36 -8.64 24.50
C ILE A 72 -2.72 -7.91 25.69
N PRO A 73 -3.26 -6.77 26.12
CA PRO A 73 -2.71 -6.06 27.27
C PRO A 73 -3.03 -6.76 28.58
N GLN A 74 -2.23 -6.48 29.61
CA GLN A 74 -2.61 -6.76 31.00
C GLN A 74 -3.71 -5.80 31.45
N ARG A 75 -4.60 -6.26 32.34
CA ARG A 75 -5.81 -5.53 32.79
C ARG A 75 -5.53 -4.10 33.27
N ASP A 76 -4.44 -3.87 34.00
CA ASP A 76 -4.13 -2.54 34.56
C ASP A 76 -3.06 -1.76 33.76
N SER A 77 -2.72 -2.24 32.57
CA SER A 77 -1.69 -1.60 31.75
C SER A 77 -2.17 -0.27 31.15
N ALA A 78 -1.23 0.64 30.88
CA ALA A 78 -1.51 1.87 30.13
C ALA A 78 -2.10 1.57 28.75
N LEU A 79 -1.65 0.47 28.12
CA LEU A 79 -2.17 0.00 26.85
C LEU A 79 -3.65 -0.39 26.94
N HIS A 80 -4.09 -1.11 28.00
CA HIS A 80 -5.51 -1.41 28.17
C HIS A 80 -6.37 -0.14 28.25
N ARG A 81 -5.91 0.88 28.99
CA ARG A 81 -6.61 2.17 29.09
C ARG A 81 -6.70 2.89 27.75
N GLN A 82 -5.64 2.84 26.94
CA GLN A 82 -5.64 3.38 25.58
C GLN A 82 -6.63 2.64 24.67
N LEU A 83 -6.66 1.30 24.71
CA LEU A 83 -7.64 0.52 23.94
C LEU A 83 -9.08 0.79 24.37
N ALA A 84 -9.31 1.01 25.67
CA ALA A 84 -10.63 1.35 26.21
C ALA A 84 -11.11 2.74 25.75
N ALA A 85 -10.19 3.69 25.53
CA ALA A 85 -10.48 5.03 25.02
C ALA A 85 -10.85 5.04 23.52
N GLY A 86 -10.54 3.96 22.79
CA GLY A 86 -10.73 3.86 21.34
C GLY A 86 -9.61 4.56 20.54
N PRO A 87 -9.51 4.31 19.22
CA PRO A 87 -8.54 5.00 18.39
C PRO A 87 -8.83 6.51 18.38
N PRO A 88 -7.80 7.38 18.40
CA PRO A 88 -8.02 8.79 18.16
C PRO A 88 -8.70 8.97 16.79
N PRO A 89 -9.58 9.98 16.62
CA PRO A 89 -10.18 10.25 15.33
C PRO A 89 -9.07 10.48 14.30
N VAL A 90 -9.18 9.83 13.14
CA VAL A 90 -8.14 9.86 12.08
C VAL A 90 -7.80 11.29 11.65
N ALA A 91 -8.78 12.21 11.75
CA ALA A 91 -8.62 13.64 11.49
C ALA A 91 -7.67 14.37 12.47
N ALA A 92 -7.45 13.83 13.68
CA ALA A 92 -6.51 14.42 14.64
C ALA A 92 -5.04 14.04 14.35
N VAL A 93 -4.79 13.07 13.47
CA VAL A 93 -3.46 12.52 13.17
C VAL A 93 -2.80 13.18 11.96
N LEU A 94 -3.55 13.88 11.12
CA LEU A 94 -3.03 14.41 9.85
C LEU A 94 -3.34 15.90 9.68
N GLN A 95 -2.32 16.74 9.87
CA GLN A 95 -2.32 18.15 9.46
C GLN A 95 -1.50 18.39 8.19
N SER A 96 -0.77 17.39 7.70
CA SER A 96 0.16 17.51 6.58
C SER A 96 -0.35 16.80 5.34
N ALA A 97 -0.08 17.37 4.17
CA ALA A 97 -0.35 16.75 2.87
C ALA A 97 0.46 15.45 2.71
N PRO A 98 -0.04 14.44 1.96
CA PRO A 98 0.69 13.19 1.71
C PRO A 98 1.98 13.44 0.95
N GLU A 99 2.99 12.60 1.17
CA GLU A 99 4.17 12.53 0.29
C GLU A 99 3.87 11.58 -0.87
N LEU A 100 4.13 12.01 -2.11
CA LEU A 100 3.90 11.17 -3.28
C LEU A 100 5.21 10.56 -3.79
N HIS A 101 5.12 9.32 -4.28
CA HIS A 101 6.20 8.63 -4.97
C HIS A 101 5.70 8.00 -6.27
N LEU A 102 6.58 7.98 -7.27
CA LEU A 102 6.38 7.26 -8.53
C LEU A 102 7.30 6.04 -8.55
N LEU A 103 6.71 4.85 -8.59
CA LEU A 103 7.44 3.59 -8.76
C LEU A 103 7.24 3.12 -10.20
N ILE A 104 8.30 3.21 -10.99
CA ILE A 104 8.29 2.88 -12.41
C ILE A 104 9.70 2.50 -12.85
N ASP A 105 9.83 1.65 -13.87
CA ASP A 105 11.12 1.38 -14.47
C ASP A 105 11.75 2.66 -15.03
N ARG A 106 13.08 2.71 -14.99
CA ARG A 106 13.84 3.86 -15.47
C ARG A 106 14.11 3.81 -16.97
N GLU A 107 13.78 2.72 -17.64
CA GLU A 107 14.07 2.53 -19.06
C GLU A 107 12.90 1.84 -19.76
N VAL A 108 12.58 2.29 -20.97
CA VAL A 108 11.57 1.67 -21.85
C VAL A 108 11.89 2.02 -23.30
N TYR A 109 11.36 1.26 -24.27
CA TYR A 109 11.43 1.64 -25.67
C TYR A 109 10.28 2.59 -26.05
N ALA A 110 10.51 3.46 -27.02
CA ALA A 110 9.45 4.27 -27.61
C ALA A 110 8.32 3.35 -28.13
N ASP A 111 7.08 3.79 -27.95
CA ASP A 111 5.85 3.05 -28.27
C ASP A 111 5.61 1.74 -27.50
N ASP A 112 6.46 1.38 -26.54
CA ASP A 112 6.14 0.30 -25.60
C ASP A 112 5.35 0.85 -24.40
N TRP A 113 4.40 0.06 -23.93
CA TRP A 113 3.67 0.36 -22.70
C TRP A 113 4.50 -0.03 -21.48
N LEU A 114 4.65 0.91 -20.55
CA LEU A 114 5.27 0.69 -19.25
C LEU A 114 4.23 0.80 -18.13
N GLU A 115 4.30 -0.10 -17.17
CA GLU A 115 3.48 -0.07 -15.96
C GLU A 115 4.15 0.76 -14.87
N GLY A 116 3.37 1.58 -14.17
CA GLY A 116 3.84 2.40 -13.07
C GLY A 116 2.82 2.47 -11.93
N HIS A 117 3.32 2.87 -10.76
CA HIS A 117 2.52 3.05 -9.55
C HIS A 117 2.71 4.47 -9.00
N VAL A 118 1.62 5.10 -8.60
CA VAL A 118 1.63 6.27 -7.73
C VAL A 118 1.39 5.79 -6.31
N VAL A 119 2.27 6.13 -5.37
CA VAL A 119 2.16 5.79 -3.96
C VAL A 119 2.05 7.07 -3.14
N ALA A 120 1.12 7.10 -2.20
CA ALA A 120 0.96 8.15 -1.21
C ALA A 120 1.37 7.63 0.17
N ALA A 121 2.36 8.29 0.77
CA ALA A 121 2.93 7.92 2.04
C ALA A 121 2.77 9.03 3.08
N LEU A 122 3.01 8.70 4.35
CA LEU A 122 3.18 9.71 5.38
C LEU A 122 4.44 10.55 5.10
N PRO A 123 4.38 11.87 5.29
CA PRO A 123 5.56 12.72 5.11
C PRO A 123 6.73 12.27 5.99
N GLY A 124 7.89 12.05 5.36
CA GLY A 124 9.11 11.64 6.04
C GLY A 124 9.22 10.13 6.32
N ASP A 125 8.20 9.33 6.01
CA ASP A 125 8.29 7.87 5.99
C ASP A 125 7.64 7.30 4.72
N PRO A 126 8.43 7.05 3.65
CA PRO A 126 7.90 6.56 2.38
C PRO A 126 7.27 5.17 2.50
N HIS A 127 7.62 4.38 3.53
CA HIS A 127 7.14 3.01 3.68
C HIS A 127 5.80 2.93 4.41
N GLN A 128 5.36 4.02 5.03
CA GLN A 128 4.08 4.06 5.72
C GLN A 128 3.01 4.67 4.81
N PRO A 129 1.98 3.90 4.40
CA PRO A 129 0.96 4.39 3.51
C PRO A 129 0.13 5.47 4.20
N TYR A 130 -0.36 6.42 3.41
CA TYR A 130 -1.20 7.48 3.93
C TYR A 130 -2.50 6.89 4.52
N PRO A 131 -2.91 7.24 5.75
CA PRO A 131 -3.93 6.47 6.49
C PRO A 131 -5.38 6.90 6.20
N VAL A 132 -5.61 7.87 5.33
CA VAL A 132 -6.96 8.35 4.95
C VAL A 132 -7.24 8.16 3.47
N PRO A 133 -8.52 8.05 3.07
CA PRO A 133 -8.90 8.08 1.67
C PRO A 133 -8.39 9.34 0.98
N LEU A 134 -7.88 9.17 -0.24
CA LEU A 134 -7.35 10.23 -1.07
C LEU A 134 -8.20 10.42 -2.32
N GLU A 135 -8.26 11.66 -2.79
CA GLU A 135 -8.73 11.96 -4.13
C GLU A 135 -7.80 11.32 -5.18
N PRO A 136 -8.26 11.11 -6.42
CA PRO A 136 -7.40 10.62 -7.49
C PRO A 136 -6.23 11.59 -7.78
N ALA A 137 -5.04 11.03 -8.01
CA ALA A 137 -3.89 11.81 -8.48
C ALA A 137 -3.97 12.04 -9.99
N THR A 138 -3.57 13.21 -10.46
CA THR A 138 -3.47 13.54 -11.88
C THR A 138 -2.09 13.16 -12.41
N LEU A 139 -2.05 12.50 -13.56
CA LEU A 139 -0.82 12.16 -14.27
C LEU A 139 -0.48 13.22 -15.32
N GLY A 140 0.81 13.43 -15.53
CA GLY A 140 1.33 14.26 -16.60
C GLY A 140 2.75 13.84 -16.96
N ALA A 141 3.25 14.37 -18.08
CA ALA A 141 4.62 14.19 -18.50
C ALA A 141 5.16 15.47 -19.12
N ASP A 142 6.46 15.70 -18.96
CA ASP A 142 7.24 16.63 -19.76
C ASP A 142 7.93 15.83 -20.88
N GLY A 143 7.34 15.92 -22.07
CA GLY A 143 7.63 15.10 -23.25
C GLY A 143 6.37 14.43 -23.82
N GLU A 144 6.50 13.85 -25.02
CA GLU A 144 5.36 13.23 -25.70
C GLU A 144 5.11 11.80 -25.17
N ALA A 145 3.98 11.63 -24.48
CA ALA A 145 3.55 10.35 -23.94
C ALA A 145 2.02 10.22 -23.91
N SER A 146 1.53 8.99 -24.02
CA SER A 146 0.12 8.66 -23.83
C SER A 146 -0.06 7.87 -22.54
N PHE A 147 -1.04 8.25 -21.73
CA PHE A 147 -1.42 7.49 -20.55
C PHE A 147 -2.68 6.68 -20.83
N ASP A 148 -2.84 5.53 -20.18
CA ASP A 148 -4.09 4.77 -20.25
C ASP A 148 -5.25 5.51 -19.57
N ARG A 149 -4.93 6.47 -18.68
CA ARG A 149 -5.87 7.32 -17.94
C ARG A 149 -5.21 8.65 -17.57
N ALA A 150 -6.00 9.70 -17.47
CA ALA A 150 -5.52 11.02 -17.01
C ALA A 150 -5.37 11.09 -15.48
N THR A 151 -6.14 10.29 -14.73
CA THR A 151 -6.13 10.28 -13.27
C THR A 151 -6.06 8.86 -12.72
N VAL A 152 -5.43 8.72 -11.55
CA VAL A 152 -5.17 7.46 -10.87
C VAL A 152 -5.88 7.47 -9.53
N ARG A 153 -6.81 6.54 -9.33
CA ARG A 153 -7.46 6.35 -8.04
C ARG A 153 -6.47 5.77 -7.02
N LEU A 154 -6.32 6.44 -5.88
CA LEU A 154 -5.48 6.03 -4.76
C LEU A 154 -6.32 5.38 -3.66
N ALA A 155 -6.99 4.27 -3.97
CA ALA A 155 -7.95 3.65 -3.04
C ALA A 155 -7.29 3.22 -1.73
N GLU A 156 -6.16 2.53 -1.84
CA GLU A 156 -5.33 2.03 -0.75
C GLU A 156 -3.98 2.72 -0.81
N SER A 157 -3.98 4.05 -0.91
CA SER A 157 -2.78 4.89 -0.99
C SER A 157 -1.79 4.52 -2.11
N VAL A 158 -2.22 3.67 -3.04
CA VAL A 158 -1.47 3.20 -4.20
C VAL A 158 -2.45 3.16 -5.37
N GLY A 159 -1.97 3.54 -6.54
CA GLY A 159 -2.73 3.41 -7.76
C GLY A 159 -1.86 3.09 -8.96
N HIS A 160 -2.39 2.26 -9.85
CA HIS A 160 -1.69 1.75 -11.02
C HIS A 160 -2.03 2.57 -12.25
N PHE A 161 -1.06 2.71 -13.15
CA PHE A 161 -1.23 3.32 -14.45
C PHE A 161 -0.32 2.69 -15.49
N ARG A 162 -0.59 2.99 -16.77
CA ARG A 162 0.30 2.67 -17.88
C ARG A 162 0.64 3.93 -18.65
N VAL A 163 1.88 4.02 -19.09
CA VAL A 163 2.37 5.12 -19.92
C VAL A 163 3.09 4.57 -21.14
N GLN A 164 2.88 5.20 -22.29
CA GLN A 164 3.52 4.88 -23.56
C GLN A 164 4.25 6.13 -24.07
N PRO A 165 5.58 6.21 -23.87
CA PRO A 165 6.38 7.28 -24.45
C PRO A 165 6.41 7.20 -25.98
N LYS A 166 6.44 8.33 -26.67
CA LYS A 166 6.36 8.39 -28.13
C LYS A 166 7.69 8.65 -28.84
N ALA A 167 8.62 9.29 -28.14
CA ALA A 167 9.90 9.65 -28.72
C ALA A 167 11.07 9.20 -27.82
N PRO A 168 12.21 8.79 -28.40
CA PRO A 168 13.43 8.53 -27.65
C PRO A 168 13.94 9.79 -26.94
N GLY A 169 14.60 9.61 -25.81
CA GLY A 169 15.13 10.71 -24.99
C GLY A 169 14.78 10.55 -23.52
N THR A 170 14.84 11.64 -22.77
CA THR A 170 14.42 11.65 -21.36
C THR A 170 12.97 12.10 -21.28
N LEU A 171 12.11 11.28 -20.68
CA LEU A 171 10.73 11.65 -20.34
C LEU A 171 10.65 11.84 -18.83
N THR A 172 10.09 12.97 -18.38
CA THR A 172 9.83 13.19 -16.95
C THR A 172 8.35 13.05 -16.68
N LEU A 173 7.98 12.03 -15.90
CA LEU A 173 6.62 11.83 -15.42
C LEU A 173 6.36 12.66 -14.18
N LYS A 174 5.10 13.06 -14.03
CA LYS A 174 4.60 13.80 -12.88
C LYS A 174 3.29 13.19 -12.40
N ALA A 175 3.18 12.98 -11.09
CA ALA A 175 1.91 12.72 -10.42
C ALA A 175 1.63 13.87 -9.45
N THR A 176 0.39 14.36 -9.46
CA THR A 176 -0.02 15.50 -8.62
C THR A 176 -1.28 15.16 -7.83
N LEU A 177 -1.29 15.49 -6.54
CA LEU A 177 -2.44 15.35 -5.64
C LEU A 177 -2.50 16.56 -4.71
N GLY A 178 -3.43 17.47 -4.94
CA GLY A 178 -3.45 18.76 -4.23
C GLY A 178 -2.13 19.52 -4.47
N GLU A 179 -1.42 19.82 -3.38
CA GLU A 179 -0.10 20.48 -3.41
C GLU A 179 1.07 19.49 -3.56
N SER A 180 0.83 18.21 -3.35
CA SER A 180 1.86 17.17 -3.40
C SER A 180 2.19 16.79 -4.85
N VAL A 181 3.48 16.72 -5.15
CA VAL A 181 3.99 16.41 -6.48
C VAL A 181 5.09 15.35 -6.37
N ALA A 182 4.97 14.28 -7.15
CA ALA A 182 6.05 13.34 -7.41
C ALA A 182 6.51 13.45 -8.86
N THR A 183 7.82 13.34 -9.07
CA THR A 183 8.41 13.25 -10.41
C THR A 183 9.31 12.02 -10.53
N ALA A 184 9.36 11.46 -11.73
CA ALA A 184 10.28 10.38 -12.07
C ALA A 184 10.77 10.57 -13.50
N SER A 185 12.08 10.50 -13.72
CA SER A 185 12.67 10.56 -15.05
C SER A 185 12.97 9.15 -15.55
N LEU A 186 12.60 8.88 -16.80
CA LEU A 186 12.92 7.63 -17.50
C LEU A 186 13.65 7.92 -18.81
N VAL A 187 14.48 6.97 -19.21
CA VAL A 187 15.21 6.96 -20.49
C VAL A 187 14.40 6.15 -21.49
N VAL A 188 13.90 6.82 -22.51
CA VAL A 188 13.19 6.23 -23.64
C VAL A 188 14.20 5.88 -24.72
N LYS A 189 14.35 4.59 -25.00
CA LYS A 189 15.21 4.06 -26.06
C LYS A 189 14.48 4.05 -27.40
N PRO A 190 15.18 4.20 -28.54
CA PRO A 190 14.57 4.03 -29.84
C PRO A 190 14.05 2.60 -30.00
N SER A 191 12.78 2.48 -30.39
CA SER A 191 12.22 1.20 -30.82
C SER A 191 12.85 0.83 -32.17
N VAL A 192 13.53 -0.32 -32.21
CA VAL A 192 14.06 -0.84 -33.47
C VAL A 192 13.00 -1.78 -34.04
N PRO A 193 12.33 -1.43 -35.15
CA PRO A 193 11.35 -2.31 -35.75
C PRO A 193 12.04 -3.62 -36.13
N ARG A 194 11.53 -4.75 -35.62
CA ARG A 194 12.03 -6.06 -36.01
C ARG A 194 11.70 -6.29 -37.49
N PRO A 195 12.67 -6.66 -38.34
CA PRO A 195 12.35 -7.02 -39.72
C PRO A 195 11.36 -8.19 -39.69
N ILE A 196 10.20 -8.00 -40.31
CA ILE A 196 9.25 -9.07 -40.57
C ILE A 196 9.90 -9.97 -41.62
N VAL A 197 10.36 -11.16 -41.20
CA VAL A 197 10.84 -12.18 -42.12
C VAL A 197 9.60 -12.97 -42.58
N PHE A 198 9.20 -12.76 -43.84
CA PHE A 198 8.29 -13.68 -44.51
C PHE A 198 9.12 -14.89 -44.97
N TRP A 199 8.70 -16.09 -44.57
CA TRP A 199 9.19 -17.36 -45.11
C TRP A 199 8.25 -17.84 -46.22
#